data_AF-A0A1K1P3K1-F1
#
_entry.id   AF-A0A1K1P3K1-F1
#
_cell.length_a   1.000
_cell.length_b   1.000
_cell.length_c   1.000
_cell.angle_alpha   90.00
_cell.angle_beta   90.00
_cell.angle_gamma   90.00
#
_symmetry.space_group_name_H-M   'P 1'
#
loop_
_entity.id
_entity.type
_entity.pdbx_description
1 polymer ?
#
loop_
_entity_poly.entity_id
_entity_poly.type
_entity_poly.pdbx_seq_one_letter_code
_entity_poly.pdbx_strand_id
1 'polypeptide(L)'
;MYDDLTLGSATLGGVGGTLLDNVKGGAIAAGSMQAVNGGQLFAMEQKFQSSVDSLNSRVTNVEQNGTGANPSTGEHGSQLAQLGDGSGATGSDSMALGQNSNASGNGGVALGNNATASGNNSVALGANSVADRDDSVSVGSPGHERQITNVKAGTAPTDAVNVQQLNDQIGSVRSDIDHYRRDASGGIASAVAIANLPQASLAGESMVSIAGGTYSGQSAVAFGLSTATRNGRWVVKASGSTNTRGTVAVGAGAGYRW
;
A
#
# COMPACT_ATOMS: atom_id res chain seq x y z
N MET A 1 56.34 -46.35 -44.94
CA MET A 1 56.99 -47.40 -44.14
C MET A 1 56.69 -47.06 -42.70
N TYR A 2 56.29 -48.02 -41.87
CA TYR A 2 56.12 -47.76 -40.43
C TYR A 2 57.49 -47.61 -39.78
N ASP A 3 57.56 -46.88 -38.69
CA ASP A 3 58.82 -46.54 -38.02
C ASP A 3 59.47 -47.77 -37.35
N ASP A 4 58.64 -48.74 -36.92
CA ASP A 4 59.06 -50.04 -36.42
C ASP A 4 58.01 -51.14 -36.72
N LEU A 5 58.24 -52.35 -36.19
CA LEU A 5 57.38 -53.52 -36.39
C LEU A 5 56.07 -53.50 -35.59
N THR A 6 55.89 -52.57 -34.65
CA THR A 6 54.66 -52.45 -33.85
C THR A 6 53.54 -51.71 -34.58
N LEU A 7 53.86 -51.06 -35.71
CA LEU A 7 52.93 -50.34 -36.59
C LEU A 7 52.16 -49.20 -35.88
N GLY A 8 52.66 -48.72 -34.74
CA GLY A 8 52.03 -47.63 -33.98
C GLY A 8 52.24 -46.24 -34.60
N SER A 9 53.29 -46.05 -35.40
CA SER A 9 53.60 -44.78 -36.06
C SER A 9 54.25 -44.95 -37.42
N ALA A 10 54.06 -43.95 -38.28
CA ALA A 10 54.79 -43.78 -39.51
C ALA A 10 55.24 -42.32 -39.60
N THR A 11 56.54 -42.09 -39.76
CA THR A 11 57.16 -40.77 -39.84
C THR A 11 57.42 -40.43 -41.31
N LEU A 12 56.91 -39.27 -41.74
CA LEU A 12 57.18 -38.71 -43.05
C LEU A 12 58.41 -37.79 -42.95
N GLY A 13 59.39 -37.97 -43.84
CA GLY A 13 60.68 -37.25 -43.79
C GLY A 13 60.62 -35.78 -44.28
N GLY A 14 61.80 -35.16 -44.40
CA GLY A 14 62.00 -33.80 -44.93
C GLY A 14 62.13 -32.72 -43.85
N VAL A 15 62.99 -31.72 -44.09
CA VAL A 15 63.32 -30.65 -43.11
C VAL A 15 62.11 -29.73 -42.81
N GLY A 16 61.08 -29.74 -43.65
CA GLY A 16 59.81 -29.01 -43.45
C GLY A 16 58.56 -29.91 -43.40
N GLY A 17 58.74 -31.24 -43.27
CA GLY A 17 57.65 -32.22 -43.36
C GLY A 17 57.27 -32.60 -44.80
N THR A 18 56.31 -33.52 -44.93
CA THR A 18 55.80 -34.03 -46.21
C THR A 18 54.31 -33.70 -46.36
N LEU A 19 53.89 -33.20 -47.53
CA LEU A 19 52.48 -33.03 -47.86
C LEU A 19 51.83 -34.39 -48.17
N LEU A 20 50.67 -34.65 -47.57
CA LEU A 20 49.86 -35.83 -47.85
C LEU A 20 48.65 -35.44 -48.69
N ASP A 21 48.72 -35.69 -50.00
CA ASP A 21 47.66 -35.37 -50.95
C ASP A 21 46.63 -36.49 -51.12
N ASN A 22 45.48 -36.14 -51.72
CA ASN A 22 44.39 -37.06 -52.05
C ASN A 22 43.80 -37.83 -50.84
N VAL A 23 43.84 -37.21 -49.65
CA VAL A 23 43.20 -37.75 -48.45
C VAL A 23 41.68 -37.60 -48.56
N LYS A 24 40.97 -38.71 -48.73
CA LYS A 24 39.49 -38.74 -48.63
C LYS A 24 39.08 -38.33 -47.21
N GLY A 25 37.98 -37.58 -47.08
CA GLY A 25 37.48 -37.16 -45.77
C GLY A 25 37.20 -38.36 -44.86
N GLY A 26 37.79 -38.36 -43.67
CA GLY A 26 37.59 -39.40 -42.67
C GLY A 26 36.22 -39.28 -41.98
N ALA A 27 35.77 -40.34 -41.32
CA ALA A 27 34.57 -40.30 -40.50
C ALA A 27 34.81 -39.44 -39.24
N ILE A 28 34.00 -38.40 -39.02
CA ILE A 28 33.99 -37.62 -37.79
C ILE A 28 32.99 -38.29 -36.83
N ALA A 29 33.48 -39.30 -36.11
CA ALA A 29 32.69 -40.10 -35.17
C ALA A 29 33.55 -40.56 -33.99
N ALA A 30 32.91 -40.82 -32.85
CA ALA A 30 33.60 -41.33 -31.66
C ALA A 30 34.34 -42.64 -31.97
N GLY A 31 35.63 -42.71 -31.59
CA GLY A 31 36.49 -43.87 -31.86
C GLY A 31 37.06 -43.96 -33.28
N SER A 32 36.79 -43.00 -34.17
CA SER A 32 37.39 -42.96 -35.50
C SER A 32 38.89 -42.69 -35.43
N MET A 33 39.67 -43.51 -36.13
CA MET A 33 41.12 -43.33 -36.35
C MET A 33 41.44 -42.87 -37.78
N GLN A 34 40.43 -42.39 -38.52
CA GLN A 34 40.61 -41.94 -39.89
C GLN A 34 41.21 -40.53 -39.93
N ALA A 35 42.09 -40.27 -40.90
CA ALA A 35 42.67 -38.95 -41.10
C ALA A 35 41.57 -37.95 -41.51
N VAL A 36 41.55 -36.77 -40.87
CA VAL A 36 40.73 -35.64 -41.30
C VAL A 36 41.50 -34.85 -42.35
N ASN A 37 40.81 -34.44 -43.41
CA ASN A 37 41.41 -33.63 -44.46
C ASN A 37 41.07 -32.14 -44.31
N GLY A 38 41.71 -31.28 -45.11
CA GLY A 38 41.51 -29.84 -45.06
C GLY A 38 40.07 -29.39 -45.31
N GLY A 39 39.30 -30.12 -46.14
CA GLY A 39 37.89 -29.80 -46.41
C GLY A 39 36.99 -29.95 -45.17
N GLN A 40 37.29 -30.91 -44.30
CA GLN A 40 36.53 -31.12 -43.06
C GLN A 40 36.84 -30.07 -41.99
N LEU A 41 38.12 -29.69 -41.85
CA LEU A 41 38.52 -28.59 -40.96
C LEU A 41 37.95 -27.26 -41.45
N PHE A 42 37.97 -27.02 -42.77
CA PHE A 42 37.39 -25.81 -43.36
C PHE A 42 35.88 -25.69 -43.14
N ALA A 43 35.13 -26.79 -43.19
CA ALA A 43 33.71 -26.78 -42.87
C ALA A 43 33.44 -26.47 -41.38
N MET A 44 34.30 -26.95 -40.48
CA MET A 44 34.24 -26.58 -39.06
C MET A 44 34.55 -25.09 -38.85
N GLU A 45 35.57 -24.57 -39.53
CA GLU A 45 35.95 -23.15 -39.47
C GLU A 45 34.82 -22.24 -39.92
N GLN A 46 34.12 -22.57 -41.02
CA GLN A 46 32.94 -21.81 -41.45
C GLN A 46 31.83 -21.81 -40.41
N LYS A 47 31.55 -22.94 -39.77
CA LYS A 47 30.54 -23.06 -38.71
C LYS A 47 30.94 -22.25 -37.47
N PHE A 48 32.23 -22.27 -37.12
CA PHE A 48 32.77 -21.49 -36.02
C PHE A 48 32.67 -19.99 -36.31
N GLN A 49 33.13 -19.54 -37.48
CA GLN A 49 33.03 -18.13 -37.91
C GLN A 49 31.58 -17.64 -37.91
N SER A 50 30.65 -18.44 -38.45
CA SER A 50 29.22 -18.12 -38.41
C SER A 50 28.68 -17.96 -36.99
N SER A 51 29.15 -18.79 -36.05
CA SER A 51 28.76 -18.71 -34.63
C SER A 51 29.34 -17.47 -33.96
N VAL A 52 30.60 -17.13 -34.26
CA VAL A 52 31.27 -15.92 -33.78
C VAL A 52 30.59 -14.67 -34.31
N ASP A 53 30.24 -14.62 -35.59
CA ASP A 53 29.53 -13.48 -36.19
C ASP A 53 28.12 -13.30 -35.61
N SER A 54 27.43 -14.41 -35.33
CA SER A 54 26.14 -14.39 -34.64
C SER A 54 26.26 -13.87 -33.20
N LEU A 55 27.28 -14.32 -32.47
CA LEU A 55 27.56 -13.82 -31.12
C LEU A 55 27.94 -12.35 -31.13
N ASN A 56 28.82 -11.91 -32.03
CA ASN A 56 29.22 -10.51 -32.18
C ASN A 56 28.00 -9.63 -32.47
N SER A 57 27.13 -10.06 -33.39
CA SER A 57 25.88 -9.34 -33.68
C SER A 57 24.97 -9.24 -32.45
N ARG A 58 24.83 -10.31 -31.67
CA ARG A 58 24.07 -10.30 -30.41
C ARG A 58 24.68 -9.37 -29.36
N VAL A 59 26.01 -9.37 -29.23
CA VAL A 59 26.75 -8.50 -28.29
C VAL A 59 26.61 -7.04 -28.71
N THR A 60 26.82 -6.70 -29.98
CA THR A 60 26.61 -5.34 -30.50
C THR A 60 25.19 -4.85 -30.24
N ASN A 61 24.18 -5.69 -30.45
CA ASN A 61 22.79 -5.31 -30.14
C ASN A 61 22.57 -5.05 -28.65
N VAL A 62 23.22 -5.80 -27.76
CA VAL A 62 23.15 -5.58 -26.30
C VAL A 62 23.87 -4.29 -25.92
N GLU A 63 25.06 -4.04 -26.45
CA GLU A 63 25.85 -2.84 -26.17
C GLU A 63 25.19 -1.56 -26.70
N GLN A 64 24.59 -1.59 -27.90
CA GLN A 64 23.86 -0.44 -28.45
C GLN A 64 22.56 -0.15 -27.69
N ASN A 65 21.84 -1.18 -27.22
CA ASN A 65 20.70 -0.96 -26.31
C ASN A 65 21.16 -0.50 -24.91
N GLY A 66 22.37 -0.86 -24.47
CA GLY A 66 22.81 -0.66 -23.09
C GLY A 66 23.51 0.67 -22.80
N THR A 67 24.23 1.26 -23.76
CA THR A 67 25.15 2.37 -23.46
C THR A 67 25.11 3.56 -24.42
N GLY A 68 24.18 3.62 -25.37
CA GLY A 68 23.93 4.86 -26.10
C GLY A 68 23.14 4.71 -27.39
N ALA A 69 21.90 5.17 -27.41
CA ALA A 69 21.23 5.64 -28.61
C ALA A 69 19.95 6.41 -28.27
N ASN A 70 19.91 7.68 -28.66
CA ASN A 70 18.70 8.45 -28.93
C ASN A 70 17.80 7.65 -29.89
N PRO A 71 16.63 7.12 -29.47
CA PRO A 71 15.76 6.38 -30.36
C PRO A 71 15.09 7.36 -31.33
N SER A 72 15.27 7.12 -32.63
CA SER A 72 14.48 7.77 -33.67
C SER A 72 13.00 7.56 -33.38
N THR A 73 12.26 8.65 -33.30
CA THR A 73 10.82 8.70 -33.07
C THR A 73 10.08 7.88 -34.12
N GLY A 74 9.38 6.83 -33.69
CA GLY A 74 8.40 6.14 -34.51
C GLY A 74 8.49 4.63 -34.39
N GLU A 75 7.45 4.07 -33.79
CA GLU A 75 6.99 2.68 -34.01
C GLU A 75 7.74 1.57 -33.23
N HIS A 76 7.08 1.19 -32.12
CA HIS A 76 7.17 -0.08 -31.39
C HIS A 76 8.43 -0.38 -30.53
N GLY A 77 8.32 -0.09 -29.22
CA GLY A 77 8.78 -0.97 -28.14
C GLY A 77 10.27 -1.34 -28.06
N SER A 78 11.16 -0.38 -27.79
CA SER A 78 12.54 -0.66 -27.36
C SER A 78 12.61 -1.00 -25.86
N GLN A 79 12.13 -2.19 -25.48
CA GLN A 79 11.88 -2.61 -24.10
C GLN A 79 13.12 -2.77 -23.19
N LEU A 80 14.36 -2.62 -23.69
CA LEU A 80 15.59 -2.77 -22.87
C LEU A 80 16.49 -1.52 -22.79
N ALA A 81 16.39 -0.54 -23.70
CA ALA A 81 17.31 0.61 -23.75
C ALA A 81 16.89 1.84 -22.92
N GLN A 82 15.66 1.89 -22.42
CA GLN A 82 15.13 3.06 -21.69
C GLN A 82 15.18 2.89 -20.16
N LEU A 83 15.94 1.92 -19.64
CA LEU A 83 16.01 1.69 -18.21
C LEU A 83 16.85 2.71 -17.42
N GLY A 84 17.70 3.52 -18.08
CA GLY A 84 18.65 4.32 -17.33
C GLY A 84 19.38 5.47 -18.02
N ASP A 85 18.89 6.00 -19.14
CA ASP A 85 19.49 7.24 -19.68
C ASP A 85 19.36 8.38 -18.65
N GLY A 86 20.49 8.83 -18.10
CA GLY A 86 20.54 9.77 -16.99
C GLY A 86 20.12 9.23 -15.62
N SER A 87 19.87 7.93 -15.44
CA SER A 87 19.56 7.37 -14.11
C SER A 87 20.79 7.34 -13.21
N GLY A 88 20.67 7.82 -11.98
CA GLY A 88 21.75 7.87 -11.00
C GLY A 88 21.40 7.11 -9.72
N ALA A 89 21.83 5.84 -9.63
CA ALA A 89 21.87 5.08 -8.38
C ALA A 89 23.18 5.42 -7.65
N THR A 90 23.20 6.57 -6.95
CA THR A 90 24.42 7.13 -6.32
C THR A 90 24.54 6.80 -4.83
N GLY A 91 23.46 6.40 -4.17
CA GLY A 91 23.49 5.87 -2.80
C GLY A 91 24.05 4.44 -2.75
N SER A 92 24.61 4.02 -1.61
CA SER A 92 24.98 2.62 -1.39
C SER A 92 23.75 1.72 -1.54
N ASP A 93 23.87 0.57 -2.18
CA ASP A 93 22.78 -0.41 -2.34
C ASP A 93 21.48 0.17 -2.96
N SER A 94 21.61 1.22 -3.76
CA SER A 94 20.47 1.93 -4.36
C SER A 94 20.07 1.35 -5.73
N MET A 95 18.83 1.62 -6.14
CA MET A 95 18.30 1.26 -7.45
C MET A 95 17.61 2.48 -8.08
N ALA A 96 18.01 2.84 -9.30
CA ALA A 96 17.38 3.88 -10.09
C ALA A 96 16.93 3.28 -11.43
N LEU A 97 15.61 3.33 -11.69
CA LEU A 97 14.98 2.76 -12.87
C LEU A 97 14.13 3.81 -13.58
N GLY A 98 14.49 4.15 -14.81
CA GLY A 98 13.79 5.14 -15.64
C GLY A 98 14.65 6.36 -15.93
N GLN A 99 14.30 7.06 -17.00
CA GLN A 99 15.04 8.21 -17.52
C GLN A 99 15.15 9.31 -16.45
N ASN A 100 16.36 9.83 -16.19
CA ASN A 100 16.64 10.82 -15.13
C ASN A 100 16.20 10.41 -13.70
N SER A 101 15.95 9.12 -13.42
CA SER A 101 15.67 8.69 -12.05
C SER A 101 16.90 8.88 -11.16
N ASN A 102 16.73 9.31 -9.91
CA ASN A 102 17.83 9.59 -9.00
C ASN A 102 17.59 8.92 -7.65
N ALA A 103 18.36 7.87 -7.35
CA ALA A 103 18.37 7.22 -6.04
C ALA A 103 19.70 7.58 -5.33
N SER A 104 19.70 8.70 -4.62
CA SER A 104 20.89 9.21 -3.91
C SER A 104 20.92 8.84 -2.43
N GLY A 105 19.80 8.42 -1.84
CA GLY A 105 19.77 7.86 -0.49
C GLY A 105 20.33 6.44 -0.44
N ASN A 106 21.01 6.08 0.66
CA ASN A 106 21.50 4.70 0.86
C ASN A 106 20.32 3.73 0.96
N GLY A 107 20.30 2.63 0.22
CA GLY A 107 19.17 1.72 0.11
C GLY A 107 17.96 2.32 -0.62
N GLY A 108 18.12 3.48 -1.27
CA GLY A 108 17.04 4.18 -1.95
C GLY A 108 16.62 3.49 -3.25
N VAL A 109 15.33 3.53 -3.57
CA VAL A 109 14.76 2.99 -4.81
C VAL A 109 13.95 4.07 -5.53
N ALA A 110 14.43 4.52 -6.69
CA ALA A 110 13.70 5.43 -7.57
C ALA A 110 13.17 4.66 -8.78
N LEU A 111 11.85 4.51 -8.89
CA LEU A 111 11.20 3.76 -9.97
C LEU A 111 10.25 4.66 -10.79
N GLY A 112 10.71 5.14 -11.94
CA GLY A 112 9.96 5.96 -12.87
C GLY A 112 10.78 7.16 -13.39
N ASN A 113 10.38 7.71 -14.54
CA ASN A 113 11.10 8.85 -15.12
C ASN A 113 11.09 10.06 -14.17
N ASN A 114 12.25 10.66 -13.94
CA ASN A 114 12.48 11.75 -12.98
C ASN A 114 12.04 11.43 -11.53
N ALA A 115 11.86 10.16 -11.16
CA ALA A 115 11.63 9.79 -9.76
C ALA A 115 12.90 10.05 -8.93
N THR A 116 12.76 10.63 -7.74
CA THR A 116 13.89 10.97 -6.86
C THR A 116 13.71 10.36 -5.48
N ALA A 117 14.59 9.42 -5.10
CA ALA A 117 14.67 8.82 -3.78
C ALA A 117 15.95 9.30 -3.07
N SER A 118 15.83 10.41 -2.33
CA SER A 118 16.96 11.06 -1.64
C SER A 118 17.01 10.74 -0.15
N GLY A 119 15.93 10.23 0.45
CA GLY A 119 15.95 9.69 1.82
C GLY A 119 16.61 8.31 1.87
N ASN A 120 17.27 7.97 2.99
CA ASN A 120 17.82 6.63 3.19
C ASN A 120 16.69 5.60 3.31
N ASN A 121 16.88 4.41 2.74
CA ASN A 121 15.92 3.31 2.74
C ASN A 121 14.52 3.75 2.24
N SER A 122 14.49 4.71 1.30
CA SER A 122 13.25 5.29 0.78
C SER A 122 12.92 4.77 -0.62
N VAL A 123 11.64 4.83 -1.00
CA VAL A 123 11.16 4.40 -2.31
C VAL A 123 10.34 5.52 -2.96
N ALA A 124 10.80 6.05 -4.09
CA ALA A 124 10.02 6.93 -4.95
C ALA A 124 9.37 6.11 -6.08
N LEU A 125 8.05 5.92 -6.02
CA LEU A 125 7.31 5.02 -6.90
C LEU A 125 6.43 5.79 -7.89
N GLY A 126 6.81 5.77 -9.16
CA GLY A 126 6.14 6.43 -10.28
C GLY A 126 6.90 7.67 -10.77
N ALA A 127 6.62 8.08 -12.02
CA ALA A 127 7.29 9.23 -12.63
C ALA A 127 7.12 10.52 -11.81
N ASN A 128 8.20 11.31 -11.66
CA ASN A 128 8.23 12.55 -10.88
C ASN A 128 7.89 12.41 -9.38
N SER A 129 7.88 11.19 -8.83
CA SER A 129 7.70 11.00 -7.39
C SER A 129 8.95 11.41 -6.62
N VAL A 130 8.77 11.94 -5.42
CA VAL A 130 9.86 12.41 -4.56
C VAL A 130 9.73 11.73 -3.20
N ALA A 131 10.72 10.92 -2.84
CA ALA A 131 10.88 10.31 -1.52
C ALA A 131 12.12 10.91 -0.85
N ASP A 132 11.92 12.00 -0.12
CA ASP A 132 12.96 12.78 0.56
C ASP A 132 13.05 12.51 2.07
N ARG A 133 12.21 11.60 2.58
CA ARG A 133 12.20 11.15 3.97
C ARG A 133 12.77 9.73 4.08
N ASP A 134 13.59 9.51 5.09
CA ASP A 134 14.12 8.19 5.42
C ASP A 134 12.97 7.21 5.75
N ASP A 135 13.17 5.91 5.44
CA ASP A 135 12.25 4.81 5.72
C ASP A 135 10.81 5.04 5.21
N SER A 136 10.67 5.62 4.01
CA SER A 136 9.37 6.01 3.46
C SER A 136 9.15 5.54 2.02
N VAL A 137 7.88 5.28 1.66
CA VAL A 137 7.46 5.08 0.28
C VAL A 137 6.62 6.28 -0.14
N SER A 138 7.08 7.01 -1.15
CA SER A 138 6.34 8.09 -1.78
C SER A 138 5.82 7.66 -3.15
N VAL A 139 4.51 7.81 -3.35
CA VAL A 139 3.83 7.51 -4.62
C VAL A 139 3.58 8.76 -5.46
N GLY A 140 4.16 9.90 -5.10
CA GLY A 140 3.91 11.18 -5.74
C GLY A 140 4.90 12.25 -5.28
N SER A 141 4.54 13.51 -5.46
CA SER A 141 5.30 14.66 -4.98
C SER A 141 4.33 15.75 -4.52
N PRO A 142 4.78 16.77 -3.78
CA PRO A 142 3.90 17.84 -3.32
C PRO A 142 3.06 18.45 -4.47
N GLY A 143 1.74 18.45 -4.31
CA GLY A 143 0.78 18.93 -5.32
C GLY A 143 0.55 17.98 -6.50
N HIS A 144 1.18 16.81 -6.50
CA HIS A 144 1.06 15.76 -7.51
C HIS A 144 0.88 14.39 -6.82
N GLU A 145 0.04 14.36 -5.78
CA GLU A 145 -0.28 13.16 -5.03
C GLU A 145 -1.07 12.16 -5.91
N ARG A 146 -0.81 10.87 -5.70
CA ARG A 146 -1.55 9.79 -6.37
C ARG A 146 -2.52 9.12 -5.43
N GLN A 147 -3.63 8.65 -5.98
CA GLN A 147 -4.51 7.75 -5.27
C GLN A 147 -3.91 6.35 -5.22
N ILE A 148 -3.92 5.73 -4.04
CA ILE A 148 -3.63 4.31 -3.87
C ILE A 148 -4.96 3.57 -3.86
N THR A 149 -5.26 2.83 -4.92
CA THR A 149 -6.54 2.12 -5.11
C THR A 149 -6.39 0.63 -4.84
N ASN A 150 -7.52 -0.06 -4.62
CA ASN A 150 -7.56 -1.50 -4.30
C ASN A 150 -6.86 -1.87 -2.98
N VAL A 151 -6.84 -0.94 -2.02
CA VAL A 151 -6.37 -1.20 -0.66
C VAL A 151 -7.43 -2.04 0.07
N LYS A 152 -7.13 -3.32 0.26
CA LYS A 152 -7.93 -4.22 1.11
C LYS A 152 -7.96 -3.68 2.54
N ALA A 153 -9.03 -3.97 3.28
CA ALA A 153 -9.14 -3.60 4.69
C ALA A 153 -7.94 -4.10 5.50
N GLY A 154 -7.30 -3.20 6.25
CA GLY A 154 -6.19 -3.53 7.13
C GLY A 154 -6.64 -4.38 8.31
N THR A 155 -5.79 -5.30 8.73
CA THR A 155 -6.05 -6.27 9.81
C THR A 155 -5.04 -6.22 10.95
N ALA A 156 -3.83 -5.70 10.71
CA ALA A 156 -2.80 -5.46 11.70
C ALA A 156 -2.69 -3.96 12.05
N PRO A 157 -2.10 -3.59 13.20
CA PRO A 157 -1.99 -2.20 13.65
C PRO A 157 -1.22 -1.25 12.70
N THR A 158 -0.37 -1.79 11.83
CA THR A 158 0.46 -1.03 10.88
C THR A 158 -0.03 -1.13 9.43
N ASP A 159 -1.18 -1.75 9.19
CA ASP A 159 -1.77 -1.81 7.86
C ASP A 159 -2.39 -0.45 7.48
N ALA A 160 -2.40 -0.14 6.19
CA ALA A 160 -3.16 1.00 5.69
C ALA A 160 -4.66 0.81 5.92
N VAL A 161 -5.33 1.86 6.39
CA VAL A 161 -6.79 1.92 6.53
C VAL A 161 -7.40 2.36 5.21
N ASN A 162 -8.39 1.63 4.70
CA ASN A 162 -9.11 2.04 3.51
C ASN A 162 -10.33 2.94 3.84
N VAL A 163 -10.89 3.61 2.83
CA VAL A 163 -12.00 4.57 3.01
C VAL A 163 -13.25 3.92 3.59
N GLN A 164 -13.50 2.64 3.29
CA GLN A 164 -14.65 1.91 3.84
C GLN A 164 -14.52 1.73 5.36
N GLN A 165 -13.36 1.27 5.85
CA GLN A 165 -13.11 1.13 7.30
C GLN A 165 -13.29 2.46 8.04
N LEU A 166 -12.83 3.57 7.45
CA LEU A 166 -13.01 4.91 8.02
C LEU A 166 -14.49 5.30 8.08
N ASN A 167 -15.24 5.09 7.00
CA ASN A 167 -16.66 5.43 6.92
C ASN A 167 -17.50 4.61 7.90
N ASP A 168 -17.22 3.32 8.05
CA ASP A 168 -17.90 2.44 8.99
C ASP A 168 -17.69 2.93 10.44
N GLN A 169 -16.44 3.25 10.80
CA GLN A 169 -16.11 3.75 12.13
C GLN A 169 -16.73 5.12 12.42
N ILE A 170 -16.72 6.04 11.46
CA ILE A 170 -17.39 7.34 11.58
C ILE A 170 -18.92 7.15 11.71
N GLY A 171 -19.49 6.17 10.98
CA GLY A 171 -20.90 5.81 11.08
C GLY A 171 -21.30 5.35 12.49
N SER A 172 -20.46 4.53 13.13
CA SER A 172 -20.64 4.11 14.52
C SER A 172 -20.65 5.32 15.47
N VAL A 173 -19.65 6.19 15.37
CA VAL A 173 -19.53 7.38 16.23
C VAL A 173 -20.73 8.33 16.07
N ARG A 174 -21.22 8.54 14.84
CA ARG A 174 -22.43 9.34 14.60
C ARG A 174 -23.65 8.73 15.29
N SER A 175 -23.79 7.41 15.20
CA SER A 175 -24.90 6.68 15.84
C SER A 175 -24.86 6.81 17.36
N ASP A 176 -23.67 6.73 17.97
CA ASP A 176 -23.47 6.92 19.41
C ASP A 176 -23.82 8.36 19.84
N ILE A 177 -23.39 9.37 19.09
CA ILE A 177 -23.71 10.77 19.37
C ILE A 177 -25.23 11.01 19.31
N ASP A 178 -25.91 10.46 18.31
CA ASP A 178 -27.36 10.59 18.19
C ASP A 178 -28.11 9.80 19.28
N HIS A 179 -27.51 8.73 19.81
CA HIS A 179 -28.01 8.05 20.99
C HIS A 179 -27.94 8.97 22.22
N TYR A 180 -26.75 9.50 22.54
CA TYR A 180 -26.56 10.37 23.70
C TYR A 180 -27.40 11.65 23.63
N ARG A 181 -27.55 12.26 22.44
CA ARG A 181 -28.41 13.44 22.25
C ARG A 181 -29.86 13.16 22.57
N ARG A 182 -30.38 11.99 22.16
CA ARG A 182 -31.75 11.58 22.45
C ARG A 182 -31.95 11.28 23.93
N ASP A 183 -31.00 10.60 24.57
CA ASP A 183 -31.04 10.33 26.01
C ASP A 183 -31.04 11.62 26.85
N ALA A 184 -30.16 12.57 26.50
CA ALA A 184 -30.15 13.89 27.12
C ALA A 184 -31.48 14.64 26.90
N SER A 185 -32.03 14.58 25.68
CA SER A 185 -33.33 15.20 25.37
C SER A 185 -34.47 14.58 26.17
N GLY A 186 -34.46 13.26 26.38
CA GLY A 186 -35.41 12.57 27.25
C GLY A 186 -35.30 12.99 28.72
N GLY A 187 -34.07 13.16 29.22
CA GLY A 187 -33.82 13.72 30.55
C GLY A 187 -34.37 15.14 30.71
N ILE A 188 -34.18 16.00 29.72
CA ILE A 188 -34.74 17.37 29.73
C ILE A 188 -36.27 17.34 29.66
N ALA A 189 -36.87 16.50 28.81
CA ALA A 189 -38.33 16.34 28.76
C ALA A 189 -38.90 15.88 30.12
N SER A 190 -38.16 15.05 30.85
CA SER A 190 -38.51 14.60 32.21
C SER A 190 -38.49 15.75 33.20
N ALA A 191 -37.46 16.60 33.15
CA ALA A 191 -37.39 17.82 33.96
C ALA A 191 -38.55 18.79 33.65
N VAL A 192 -38.90 18.97 32.36
CA VAL A 192 -40.05 19.78 31.93
C VAL A 192 -41.36 19.21 32.49
N ALA A 193 -41.53 17.87 32.45
CA ALA A 193 -42.71 17.21 33.02
C ALA A 193 -42.80 17.43 34.54
N ILE A 194 -41.69 17.23 35.27
CA ILE A 194 -41.63 17.42 36.74
C ILE A 194 -41.92 18.88 37.12
N ALA A 195 -41.37 19.84 36.36
CA ALA A 195 -41.56 21.27 36.61
C ALA A 195 -43.03 21.69 36.51
N ASN A 196 -43.79 21.06 35.62
CA ASN A 196 -45.22 21.35 35.43
C ASN A 196 -46.16 20.59 36.39
N LEU A 197 -45.65 19.78 37.31
CA LEU A 197 -46.49 19.09 38.31
C LEU A 197 -47.13 20.11 39.28
N PRO A 198 -48.47 20.20 39.33
CA PRO A 198 -49.18 21.01 40.32
C PRO A 198 -48.80 20.61 41.76
N GLN A 199 -48.90 21.59 42.67
CA GLN A 199 -48.54 21.47 44.08
C GLN A 199 -49.71 21.87 44.98
N ALA A 200 -49.87 21.18 46.11
CA ALA A 200 -50.85 21.54 47.14
C ALA A 200 -50.61 22.96 47.67
N SER A 201 -51.65 23.80 47.67
CA SER A 201 -51.56 25.23 48.02
C SER A 201 -52.22 25.59 49.37
N LEU A 202 -53.05 24.71 49.92
CA LEU A 202 -53.79 24.91 51.17
C LEU A 202 -53.21 24.09 52.33
N ALA A 203 -53.33 24.61 53.55
CA ALA A 203 -52.78 23.98 54.75
C ALA A 203 -53.50 22.68 55.11
N GLY A 204 -52.73 21.63 55.40
CA GLY A 204 -53.25 20.30 55.74
C GLY A 204 -53.66 19.44 54.53
N GLU A 205 -53.55 19.96 53.30
CA GLU A 205 -53.86 19.20 52.09
C GLU A 205 -52.69 18.34 51.61
N SER A 206 -53.06 17.27 50.91
CA SER A 206 -52.15 16.42 50.14
C SER A 206 -52.66 16.34 48.71
N MET A 207 -51.75 16.32 47.75
CA MET A 207 -52.06 16.26 46.33
C MET A 207 -51.23 15.18 45.64
N VAL A 208 -51.88 14.39 44.80
CA VAL A 208 -51.25 13.54 43.79
C VAL A 208 -51.36 14.24 42.45
N SER A 209 -50.27 14.33 41.69
CA SER A 209 -50.25 14.98 40.39
C SER A 209 -49.62 14.11 39.31
N ILE A 210 -50.02 14.36 38.06
CA ILE A 210 -49.43 13.80 36.85
C ILE A 210 -49.17 14.96 35.87
N ALA A 211 -48.06 14.91 35.16
CA ALA A 211 -47.71 15.91 34.15
C ALA A 211 -46.97 15.28 32.98
N GLY A 212 -47.04 15.92 31.82
CA GLY A 212 -46.29 15.56 30.63
C GLY A 212 -45.28 16.65 30.26
N GLY A 213 -44.20 16.25 29.58
CA GLY A 213 -43.18 17.17 29.07
C GLY A 213 -42.66 16.68 27.72
N THR A 214 -42.33 17.61 26.84
CA THR A 214 -41.69 17.31 25.55
C THR A 214 -40.48 18.21 25.35
N TYR A 215 -39.43 17.66 24.73
CA TYR A 215 -38.24 18.41 24.35
C TYR A 215 -37.52 17.70 23.21
N SER A 216 -37.23 18.44 22.13
CA SER A 216 -36.44 17.96 20.98
C SER A 216 -36.88 16.57 20.45
N GLY A 217 -38.19 16.37 20.27
CA GLY A 217 -38.76 15.11 19.77
C GLY A 217 -38.83 13.96 20.80
N GLN A 218 -38.38 14.16 22.04
CA GLN A 218 -38.62 13.25 23.15
C GLN A 218 -39.80 13.71 24.00
N SER A 219 -40.51 12.76 24.60
CA SER A 219 -41.57 13.01 25.58
C SER A 219 -41.32 12.27 26.89
N ALA A 220 -41.90 12.80 27.96
CA ALA A 220 -41.82 12.26 29.31
C ALA A 220 -43.15 12.43 30.07
N VAL A 221 -43.37 11.54 31.02
CA VAL A 221 -44.46 11.60 31.99
C VAL A 221 -43.87 11.62 33.38
N ALA A 222 -44.41 12.49 34.23
CA ALA A 222 -44.03 12.63 35.62
C ALA A 222 -45.23 12.43 36.54
N PHE A 223 -44.96 11.90 37.73
CA PHE A 223 -45.89 11.79 38.84
C PHE A 223 -45.34 12.56 40.03
N GLY A 224 -46.23 13.18 40.80
CA GLY A 224 -45.89 13.99 41.95
C GLY A 224 -46.76 13.69 43.16
N LEU A 225 -46.16 13.83 44.33
CA LEU A 225 -46.86 13.91 45.62
C LEU A 225 -46.45 15.23 46.26
N SER A 226 -47.41 15.97 46.82
CA SER A 226 -47.09 17.14 47.64
C SER A 226 -48.04 17.27 48.82
N THR A 227 -47.55 17.80 49.93
CA THR A 227 -48.36 18.06 51.12
C THR A 227 -47.92 19.34 51.82
N ALA A 228 -48.89 20.09 52.35
CA ALA A 228 -48.65 21.22 53.23
C ALA A 228 -49.06 20.88 54.67
N THR A 229 -48.24 21.26 55.64
CA THR A 229 -48.55 21.00 57.06
C THR A 229 -49.82 21.74 57.50
N ARG A 230 -50.51 21.23 58.52
CA ARG A 230 -51.77 21.82 59.02
C ARG A 230 -51.63 23.27 59.49
N ASN A 231 -50.44 23.65 59.96
CA ASN A 231 -50.13 25.03 60.34
C ASN A 231 -49.75 25.93 59.14
N GLY A 232 -49.75 25.39 57.91
CA GLY A 232 -49.45 26.10 56.67
C GLY A 232 -48.01 26.57 56.50
N ARG A 233 -47.11 26.15 57.40
CA ARG A 233 -45.73 26.64 57.44
C ARG A 233 -44.75 25.83 56.61
N TRP A 234 -45.00 24.54 56.37
CA TRP A 234 -44.12 23.71 55.55
C TRP A 234 -44.88 23.14 54.36
N VAL A 235 -44.22 23.07 53.21
CA VAL A 235 -44.69 22.35 52.03
C VAL A 235 -43.60 21.40 51.57
N VAL A 236 -43.94 20.13 51.36
CA VAL A 236 -43.02 19.09 50.88
C VAL A 236 -43.54 18.56 49.55
N LYS A 237 -42.63 18.26 48.62
CA LYS A 237 -42.91 17.65 47.31
C LYS A 237 -41.96 16.50 47.05
N ALA A 238 -42.46 15.43 46.45
CA ALA A 238 -41.69 14.36 45.85
C ALA A 238 -42.19 14.12 44.43
N SER A 239 -41.31 13.73 43.52
CA SER A 239 -41.64 13.52 42.12
C SER A 239 -40.78 12.41 41.51
N GLY A 240 -41.35 11.72 40.54
CA GLY A 240 -40.67 10.73 39.72
C GLY A 240 -41.15 10.86 38.27
N SER A 241 -40.32 10.49 37.31
CA SER A 241 -40.66 10.57 35.89
C SER A 241 -39.95 9.50 35.09
N THR A 242 -40.53 9.18 33.93
CA THR A 242 -39.91 8.35 32.90
C THR A 242 -40.14 9.00 31.54
N ASN A 243 -39.30 8.67 30.57
CA ASN A 243 -39.38 9.22 29.22
C ASN A 243 -39.31 8.16 28.13
N THR A 244 -39.44 8.62 26.90
CA THR A 244 -39.38 7.84 25.65
C THR A 244 -38.05 7.13 25.41
N ARG A 245 -37.00 7.46 26.17
CA ARG A 245 -35.70 6.74 26.20
C ARG A 245 -35.63 5.67 27.28
N GLY A 246 -36.66 5.56 28.12
CA GLY A 246 -36.71 4.61 29.23
C GLY A 246 -35.88 5.02 30.45
N THR A 247 -35.31 6.23 30.47
CA THR A 247 -34.58 6.72 31.64
C THR A 247 -35.53 7.29 32.69
N VAL A 248 -35.17 7.13 33.96
CA VAL A 248 -35.98 7.54 35.12
C VAL A 248 -35.29 8.69 35.84
N ALA A 249 -36.07 9.71 36.23
CA ALA A 249 -35.59 10.78 37.10
C ALA A 249 -36.50 10.92 38.32
N VAL A 250 -35.90 11.11 39.50
CA VAL A 250 -36.60 11.30 40.78
C VAL A 250 -36.06 12.54 41.49
N GLY A 251 -36.92 13.21 42.25
CA GLY A 251 -36.53 14.39 43.03
C GLY A 251 -37.52 14.70 44.13
N ALA A 252 -37.05 15.34 45.21
CA ALA A 252 -37.88 15.80 46.32
C ALA A 252 -37.39 17.17 46.83
N GLY A 253 -38.25 17.91 47.51
CA GLY A 253 -37.92 19.22 48.08
C GLY A 253 -38.90 19.64 49.17
N ALA A 254 -38.48 20.58 50.03
CA ALA A 254 -39.31 21.16 51.07
C ALA A 254 -39.09 22.68 51.15
N GLY A 255 -40.13 23.44 51.48
CA GLY A 255 -40.08 24.89 51.67
C GLY A 255 -40.82 25.31 52.94
N TYR A 256 -40.32 26.37 53.60
CA TYR A 256 -40.92 26.98 54.79
C TYR A 256 -41.50 28.36 54.48
N ARG A 257 -42.71 28.63 54.95
CA ARG A 257 -43.41 29.92 54.85
C ARG A 257 -43.51 30.54 56.24
N TRP A 258 -42.94 31.73 56.40
CA TRP A 258 -42.99 32.53 57.64
C TRP A 258 -44.10 33.58 57.60
#